data_AF-D2VGZ4-F1
#
_entry.id   AF-D2VGZ4-F1
#
_cell.length_a   1.000
_cell.length_b   1.000
_cell.length_c   1.000
_cell.angle_alpha   90.00
_cell.angle_beta   90.00
_cell.angle_gamma   90.00
#
_symmetry.space_group_name_H-M   'P 1'
#
loop_
_entity.id
_entity.type
_entity.pdbx_description
1 polymer ?
#
loop_
_entity_poly.entity_id
_entity_poly.type
_entity_poly.pdbx_seq_one_letter_code
_entity_poly.pdbx_strand_id
1 'polypeptide(L)'
;GCGVLFPWNSFISAPDYFTKIYGESAMMYFSVAYSVPNLLGLLVFTKFGGKIPLNFRVFPAYVVTLLILLSIPIIGYSNAESTSGFIITITFIVFCALCNCFLQSGIFGLASMLPSMYVQAVMVGAGLAGLLCSFLRIVTKLTIEQNRVHVSLMRMTHSTASYFIVCSIIILLCILSFIYVVRHPYCKYYINLSKKKQLEDGNNSNANSASILTVFKKIWYLCLLVMLLFVVTISLFPGLALGVRTWYSSTPMRYWLPILMAASNNIFEFVGRTMPNWIIAFNKKTIAIPVLLRVFFVPLFLFYYRPSLFGYNDYVYDAFPLFSIFLVSISNGYLCSLLMMFAPQCVENNEKEIAGTMMTFFLLFGISIGSNMGLIFSFIV
;
A
#
# COMPACT_ATOMS: atom_id res chain seq x y z
N GLY A 1 6.25 8.67 -3.21
CA GLY A 1 5.46 8.10 -2.10
C GLY A 1 3.99 8.15 -2.43
N CYS A 2 3.33 9.28 -2.16
CA CYS A 2 1.88 9.45 -2.29
C CYS A 2 1.31 8.93 -3.61
N GLY A 3 1.77 9.46 -4.75
CA GLY A 3 1.29 9.07 -6.07
C GLY A 3 1.48 7.60 -6.47
N VAL A 4 2.28 6.82 -5.74
CA VAL A 4 2.44 5.38 -6.02
C VAL A 4 1.18 4.62 -5.59
N LEU A 5 0.75 4.77 -4.33
CA LEU A 5 -0.42 4.03 -3.81
C LEU A 5 -1.75 4.76 -3.98
N PHE A 6 -1.71 6.06 -4.31
CA PHE A 6 -2.92 6.87 -4.47
C PHE A 6 -3.97 6.29 -5.44
N PRO A 7 -3.59 5.78 -6.63
CA PRO A 7 -4.56 5.26 -7.59
C PRO A 7 -5.31 4.05 -7.02
N TRP A 8 -4.60 3.10 -6.43
CA TRP A 8 -5.21 1.93 -5.80
C TRP A 8 -6.10 2.33 -4.62
N ASN A 9 -5.57 3.18 -3.74
CA ASN A 9 -6.32 3.69 -2.60
C ASN A 9 -7.60 4.41 -3.04
N SER A 10 -7.59 5.06 -4.21
CA SER A 10 -8.78 5.72 -4.74
C SER A 10 -9.90 4.75 -5.12
N PHE A 11 -9.58 3.61 -5.73
CA PHE A 11 -10.58 2.58 -6.05
C PHE A 11 -11.17 1.94 -4.80
N ILE A 12 -10.32 1.54 -3.84
CA ILE A 12 -10.79 0.83 -2.64
C ILE A 12 -11.53 1.74 -1.64
N SER A 13 -11.38 3.06 -1.75
CA SER A 13 -12.03 4.03 -0.86
C SER A 13 -13.46 4.36 -1.26
N ALA A 14 -13.95 3.90 -2.42
CA ALA A 14 -15.34 4.09 -2.86
C ALA A 14 -16.13 2.76 -2.96
N PRO A 15 -16.09 1.88 -1.94
CA PRO A 15 -16.68 0.54 -2.05
C PRO A 15 -18.19 0.56 -2.22
N ASP A 16 -18.86 1.54 -1.63
CA ASP A 16 -20.31 1.71 -1.67
C ASP A 16 -20.82 2.01 -3.08
N TYR A 17 -20.10 2.83 -3.84
CA TYR A 17 -20.45 3.16 -5.22
C TYR A 17 -20.29 1.95 -6.14
N PHE A 18 -19.12 1.30 -6.10
CA PHE A 18 -18.84 0.16 -6.96
C PHE A 18 -19.69 -1.07 -6.61
N THR A 19 -19.97 -1.30 -5.33
CA THR A 19 -20.87 -2.37 -4.90
C THR A 19 -22.29 -2.12 -5.39
N LYS A 20 -22.75 -0.86 -5.40
CA LYS A 20 -24.08 -0.52 -5.88
C LYS A 20 -24.26 -0.73 -7.39
N ILE A 21 -23.22 -0.49 -8.17
CA ILE A 21 -23.27 -0.60 -9.65
C ILE A 21 -22.96 -2.01 -10.14
N TYR A 22 -21.94 -2.65 -9.56
CA TYR A 22 -21.37 -3.91 -10.06
C TYR A 22 -21.66 -5.13 -9.16
N GLY A 23 -22.29 -4.93 -8.01
CA GLY A 23 -22.64 -5.99 -7.06
C GLY A 23 -21.62 -6.19 -5.93
N GLU A 24 -21.99 -7.01 -4.94
CA GLU A 24 -21.23 -7.19 -3.68
C GLU A 24 -19.81 -7.73 -3.88
N SER A 25 -19.60 -8.57 -4.90
CA SER A 25 -18.30 -9.17 -5.19
C SER A 25 -17.32 -8.23 -5.91
N ALA A 26 -17.74 -7.02 -6.31
CA ALA A 26 -16.94 -6.11 -7.13
C ALA A 26 -15.58 -5.77 -6.49
N MET A 27 -15.56 -5.50 -5.18
CA MET A 27 -14.34 -5.14 -4.46
C MET A 27 -13.33 -6.29 -4.36
N MET A 28 -13.82 -7.52 -4.31
CA MET A 28 -12.98 -8.72 -4.37
C MET A 28 -12.31 -8.84 -5.74
N TYR A 29 -13.07 -8.68 -6.83
CA TYR A 29 -12.52 -8.67 -8.19
C TYR A 29 -11.50 -7.55 -8.39
N PHE A 30 -11.76 -6.35 -7.87
CA PHE A 30 -10.83 -5.22 -7.95
C PHE A 30 -9.50 -5.54 -7.26
N SER A 31 -9.56 -6.19 -6.09
CA SER A 31 -8.37 -6.58 -5.32
C SER A 31 -7.52 -7.60 -6.05
N VAL A 32 -8.14 -8.61 -6.67
CA VAL A 32 -7.43 -9.62 -7.48
C VAL A 32 -6.86 -9.00 -8.74
N ALA A 33 -7.68 -8.23 -9.48
CA ALA A 33 -7.30 -7.55 -10.71
C ALA A 33 -6.14 -6.56 -10.51
N TYR A 34 -6.00 -5.98 -9.32
CA TYR A 34 -4.87 -5.13 -8.99
C TYR A 34 -3.65 -5.92 -8.51
N SER A 35 -3.84 -6.84 -7.56
CA SER A 35 -2.73 -7.47 -6.85
C SER A 35 -1.92 -8.42 -7.73
N VAL A 36 -2.58 -9.24 -8.56
CA VAL A 36 -1.92 -10.27 -9.38
C VAL A 36 -1.02 -9.65 -10.45
N PRO A 37 -1.50 -8.71 -11.31
CA PRO A 37 -0.64 -8.08 -12.31
C PRO A 37 0.48 -7.25 -11.69
N ASN A 38 0.21 -6.58 -10.56
CA ASN A 38 1.22 -5.78 -9.87
C ASN A 38 2.37 -6.66 -9.33
N LEU A 39 2.05 -7.80 -8.70
CA LEU A 39 3.04 -8.73 -8.17
C LEU A 39 3.86 -9.39 -9.29
N LEU A 40 3.20 -9.89 -10.34
CA LEU A 40 3.88 -10.47 -11.50
C LEU A 40 4.74 -9.44 -12.23
N GLY A 41 4.22 -8.22 -12.40
CA GLY A 41 4.94 -7.09 -12.97
C GLY A 41 6.21 -6.79 -12.17
N LEU A 42 6.11 -6.69 -10.84
CA LEU A 42 7.29 -6.46 -9.98
C LEU A 42 8.30 -7.60 -10.01
N LEU A 43 7.87 -8.85 -10.18
CA LEU A 43 8.80 -9.97 -10.38
C LEU A 43 9.59 -9.82 -11.69
N VAL A 44 8.93 -9.41 -12.78
CA VAL A 44 9.58 -9.13 -14.07
C VAL A 44 10.51 -7.91 -13.97
N PHE A 45 10.06 -6.83 -13.32
CA PHE A 45 10.87 -5.61 -13.07
C PHE A 45 12.08 -5.87 -12.18
N THR A 46 11.89 -6.73 -11.18
CA THR A 46 12.87 -7.64 -10.58
C THR A 46 14.14 -7.86 -11.40
N LYS A 47 13.87 -8.42 -12.58
CA LYS A 47 14.86 -9.02 -13.48
C LYS A 47 15.35 -8.09 -14.58
N PHE A 48 14.47 -7.24 -15.09
CA PHE A 48 14.73 -6.44 -16.29
C PHE A 48 14.72 -4.92 -16.05
N GLY A 49 14.28 -4.48 -14.87
CA GLY A 49 14.05 -3.07 -14.57
C GLY A 49 15.29 -2.18 -14.66
N GLY A 50 16.46 -2.71 -14.32
CA GLY A 50 17.74 -1.97 -14.39
C GLY A 50 18.17 -1.58 -15.82
N LYS A 51 17.54 -2.16 -16.85
CA LYS A 51 17.81 -1.79 -18.25
C LYS A 51 16.99 -0.59 -18.73
N ILE A 52 15.93 -0.23 -18.02
CA ILE A 52 14.98 0.80 -18.45
C ILE A 52 15.27 2.11 -17.69
N PRO A 53 15.51 3.24 -18.39
CA PRO A 53 15.79 4.51 -17.74
C PRO A 53 14.62 4.98 -16.87
N LEU A 54 14.95 5.54 -15.70
CA LEU A 54 13.99 5.97 -14.67
C LEU A 54 12.86 6.85 -15.20
N ASN A 55 13.17 7.83 -16.05
CA ASN A 55 12.16 8.75 -16.61
C ASN A 55 11.12 8.02 -17.46
N PHE A 56 11.55 7.03 -18.25
CA PHE A 56 10.66 6.23 -19.08
C PHE A 56 9.84 5.23 -18.26
N ARG A 57 10.29 4.85 -17.06
CA ARG A 57 9.51 4.01 -16.15
C ARG A 57 8.42 4.84 -15.45
N VAL A 58 8.80 5.98 -14.88
CA VAL A 58 7.94 6.70 -13.93
C VAL A 58 6.98 7.67 -14.62
N PHE A 59 7.46 8.45 -15.60
CA PHE A 59 6.62 9.51 -16.20
C PHE A 59 5.44 8.96 -17.01
N PRO A 60 5.63 8.01 -17.96
CA PRO A 60 4.50 7.43 -18.69
C PRO A 60 3.50 6.73 -17.78
N ALA A 61 3.99 6.01 -16.76
CA ALA A 61 3.12 5.30 -15.82
C ALA A 61 2.22 6.26 -15.03
N TYR A 62 2.73 7.43 -14.60
CA TYR A 62 1.90 8.45 -13.98
C TYR A 62 0.88 9.05 -14.96
N VAL A 63 1.26 9.31 -16.21
CA VAL A 63 0.35 9.88 -17.22
C VAL A 63 -0.79 8.90 -17.51
N VAL A 64 -0.50 7.62 -17.72
CA VAL A 64 -1.53 6.59 -17.94
C VAL A 64 -2.45 6.49 -16.73
N THR A 65 -1.88 6.48 -15.53
CA THR A 65 -2.66 6.47 -14.28
C THR A 65 -3.57 7.68 -14.16
N LEU A 66 -3.10 8.88 -14.51
CA LEU A 66 -3.90 10.10 -14.51
C LEU A 66 -5.08 10.00 -15.48
N LEU A 67 -4.83 9.52 -16.70
CA LEU A 67 -5.88 9.33 -17.71
C LEU A 67 -6.93 8.32 -17.26
N ILE A 68 -6.51 7.25 -16.58
CA ILE A 68 -7.42 6.26 -15.99
C ILE A 68 -8.29 6.89 -14.89
N LEU A 69 -7.72 7.68 -13.99
CA LEU A 69 -8.52 8.31 -12.93
C LEU A 69 -9.53 9.34 -13.49
N LEU A 70 -9.18 10.05 -14.57
CA LEU A 70 -10.07 10.98 -15.26
C LEU A 70 -11.18 10.28 -16.05
N SER A 71 -10.97 9.04 -16.50
CA SER A 71 -11.97 8.30 -17.27
C SER A 71 -13.05 7.64 -16.40
N ILE A 72 -12.78 7.34 -15.12
CA ILE A 72 -13.78 6.76 -14.21
C ILE A 72 -15.05 7.62 -14.07
N PRO A 73 -14.98 8.94 -13.82
CA PRO A 73 -16.16 9.80 -13.84
C PRO A 73 -16.95 9.72 -15.15
N ILE A 74 -16.27 9.65 -16.30
CA ILE A 74 -16.91 9.60 -17.63
C ILE A 74 -17.70 8.30 -17.77
N ILE A 75 -17.15 7.17 -17.31
CA ILE A 75 -17.85 5.89 -17.27
C ILE A 75 -19.06 5.94 -16.33
N GLY A 76 -18.93 6.63 -15.20
CA GLY A 76 -20.04 6.76 -14.24
C GLY A 76 -21.24 7.54 -14.79
N TYR A 77 -21.02 8.48 -15.71
CA TYR A 77 -22.09 9.25 -16.37
C TYR A 77 -22.51 8.69 -17.73
N SER A 78 -21.69 7.85 -18.36
CA SER A 78 -22.16 7.09 -19.50
C SER A 78 -23.18 6.07 -18.97
N ASN A 79 -24.37 6.02 -19.58
CA ASN A 79 -25.37 4.99 -19.27
C ASN A 79 -24.92 3.60 -19.76
N ALA A 80 -23.63 3.28 -19.61
CA ALA A 80 -23.08 1.99 -19.94
C ALA A 80 -23.77 0.92 -19.11
N GLU A 81 -24.14 -0.18 -19.76
CA GLU A 81 -24.68 -1.35 -19.06
C GLU A 81 -23.71 -1.78 -17.96
N SER A 82 -24.27 -2.24 -16.83
CA SER A 82 -23.48 -2.61 -15.64
C SER A 82 -22.33 -3.58 -15.98
N THR A 83 -22.58 -4.57 -16.84
CA THR A 83 -21.57 -5.54 -17.29
C THR A 83 -20.43 -4.89 -18.09
N SER A 84 -20.76 -4.05 -19.08
CA SER A 84 -19.77 -3.36 -19.91
C SER A 84 -18.94 -2.38 -19.11
N GLY A 85 -19.58 -1.60 -18.22
CA GLY A 85 -18.88 -0.70 -17.31
C GLY A 85 -17.96 -1.44 -16.34
N PHE A 86 -18.38 -2.61 -15.86
CA PHE A 86 -17.56 -3.47 -14.99
C PHE A 86 -16.30 -3.96 -15.69
N ILE A 87 -16.43 -4.50 -16.91
CA ILE A 87 -15.30 -5.01 -17.70
C ILE A 87 -14.29 -3.88 -17.98
N ILE A 88 -14.77 -2.69 -18.38
CA ILE A 88 -13.91 -1.53 -18.63
C ILE A 88 -13.17 -1.11 -17.34
N THR A 89 -13.87 -1.04 -16.21
CA THR A 89 -13.28 -0.64 -14.93
C THR A 89 -12.22 -1.64 -14.45
N ILE A 90 -12.49 -2.95 -14.55
CA ILE A 90 -11.52 -4.00 -14.25
C ILE A 90 -10.28 -3.88 -15.15
N THR A 91 -10.49 -3.65 -16.45
CA THR A 91 -9.40 -3.46 -17.41
C THR A 91 -8.52 -2.28 -16.99
N PHE A 92 -9.12 -1.15 -16.62
CA PHE A 92 -8.38 0.01 -16.10
C PHE A 92 -7.64 -0.28 -14.79
N ILE A 93 -8.22 -1.06 -13.88
CA ILE A 93 -7.53 -1.47 -12.64
C ILE A 93 -6.30 -2.32 -12.95
N VAL A 94 -6.38 -3.25 -13.91
CA VAL A 94 -5.23 -4.04 -14.38
C VAL A 94 -4.15 -3.14 -14.98
N PHE A 95 -4.51 -2.17 -15.83
CA PHE A 95 -3.55 -1.20 -16.36
C PHE A 95 -2.93 -0.32 -15.27
N CYS A 96 -3.71 0.11 -14.28
CA CYS A 96 -3.21 0.81 -13.09
C CYS A 96 -2.24 -0.05 -12.28
N ALA A 97 -2.49 -1.35 -12.13
CA ALA A 97 -1.60 -2.28 -11.46
C ALA A 97 -0.28 -2.44 -12.19
N LEU A 98 -0.32 -2.58 -13.51
CA LEU A 98 0.88 -2.58 -14.35
C LEU A 98 1.62 -1.26 -14.21
N CYS A 99 0.97 -0.10 -14.32
CA CYS A 99 1.62 1.20 -14.12
C CYS A 99 2.23 1.32 -12.72
N ASN A 100 1.54 0.83 -11.69
CA ASN A 100 2.05 0.85 -10.32
C ASN A 100 3.35 0.05 -10.19
N CYS A 101 3.51 -1.08 -10.89
CA CYS A 101 4.76 -1.83 -10.82
C CYS A 101 5.96 -0.99 -11.32
N PHE A 102 5.77 -0.19 -12.38
CA PHE A 102 6.79 0.75 -12.86
C PHE A 102 7.02 1.91 -11.87
N LEU A 103 5.95 2.49 -11.33
CA LEU A 103 6.03 3.60 -10.38
C LEU A 103 6.72 3.19 -9.09
N GLN A 104 6.32 2.06 -8.51
CA GLN A 104 6.84 1.57 -7.24
C GLN A 104 8.32 1.19 -7.39
N SER A 105 8.66 0.42 -8.42
CA SER A 105 10.06 0.05 -8.68
C SER A 105 10.94 1.26 -8.99
N GLY A 106 10.45 2.23 -9.77
CA GLY A 106 11.22 3.44 -10.12
C GLY A 106 11.42 4.38 -8.92
N ILE A 107 10.37 4.65 -8.14
CA ILE A 107 10.44 5.57 -7.00
C ILE A 107 11.23 4.98 -5.84
N PHE A 108 11.02 3.70 -5.49
CA PHE A 108 11.82 3.04 -4.45
C PHE A 108 13.26 2.81 -4.90
N GLY A 109 13.47 2.50 -6.19
CA GLY A 109 14.79 2.43 -6.79
C GLY A 109 15.55 3.76 -6.66
N LEU A 110 14.94 4.87 -7.08
CA LEU A 110 15.52 6.21 -6.91
C LEU A 110 15.80 6.55 -5.43
N ALA A 111 14.82 6.31 -4.55
CA ALA A 111 14.96 6.62 -3.14
C ALA A 111 16.07 5.83 -2.45
N SER A 112 16.31 4.59 -2.89
CA SER A 112 17.37 3.73 -2.36
C SER A 112 18.77 4.22 -2.70
N MET A 113 18.95 4.98 -3.79
CA MET A 113 20.22 5.59 -4.20
C MET A 113 20.55 6.83 -3.36
N LEU A 114 19.54 7.43 -2.74
CA LEU A 114 19.64 8.60 -1.87
C LEU A 114 19.89 8.15 -0.41
N PRO A 115 20.21 9.08 0.51
CA PRO A 115 20.25 8.78 1.94
C PRO A 115 18.95 8.13 2.43
N SER A 116 19.02 7.24 3.44
CA SER A 116 17.89 6.40 3.86
C SER A 116 16.64 7.18 4.30
N MET A 117 16.80 8.43 4.73
CA MET A 117 15.68 9.33 5.01
C MET A 117 14.74 9.53 3.81
N TYR A 118 15.23 9.43 2.57
CA TYR A 118 14.40 9.56 1.38
C TYR A 118 13.55 8.30 1.12
N VAL A 119 14.05 7.11 1.46
CA VAL A 119 13.23 5.88 1.46
C VAL A 119 12.10 6.03 2.46
N GLN A 120 12.40 6.55 3.65
CA GLN A 120 11.39 6.85 4.66
C GLN A 120 10.35 7.86 4.17
N ALA A 121 10.77 8.94 3.51
CA ALA A 121 9.85 9.93 2.96
C ALA A 121 8.90 9.32 1.91
N VAL A 122 9.38 8.36 1.10
CA VAL A 122 8.52 7.59 0.20
C VAL A 122 7.50 6.77 0.98
N MET A 123 7.90 6.13 2.08
CA MET A 123 7.01 5.35 2.95
C MET A 123 5.94 6.22 3.60
N VAL A 124 6.31 7.39 4.15
CA VAL A 124 5.38 8.38 4.71
C VAL A 124 4.37 8.80 3.65
N GLY A 125 4.82 9.16 2.45
CA GLY A 125 3.94 9.51 1.35
C GLY A 125 2.97 8.38 0.99
N ALA A 126 3.42 7.12 1.00
CA ALA A 126 2.57 5.97 0.75
C ALA A 126 1.49 5.77 1.84
N GLY A 127 1.79 6.09 3.11
CA GLY A 127 0.78 6.11 4.18
C GLY A 127 -0.20 7.28 4.05
N LEU A 128 0.32 8.46 3.68
CA LEU A 128 -0.49 9.67 3.45
C LEU A 128 -1.52 9.47 2.35
N ALA A 129 -1.20 8.70 1.30
CA ALA A 129 -2.14 8.39 0.23
C ALA A 129 -3.44 7.76 0.76
N GLY A 130 -3.35 6.78 1.67
CA GLY A 130 -4.53 6.11 2.24
C GLY A 130 -5.36 7.05 3.12
N LEU A 131 -4.70 7.88 3.94
CA LEU A 131 -5.36 8.89 4.76
C LEU A 131 -6.09 9.93 3.93
N LEU A 132 -5.43 10.49 2.90
CA LEU A 132 -6.03 11.47 2.02
C LEU A 132 -7.23 10.88 1.26
N CYS A 133 -7.11 9.67 0.72
CA CYS A 133 -8.24 9.00 0.05
C CYS A 133 -9.43 8.78 1.00
N SER A 134 -9.17 8.35 2.24
CA SER A 134 -10.23 8.14 3.24
C SER A 134 -10.89 9.46 3.64
N PHE A 135 -10.10 10.49 3.92
CA PHE A 135 -10.58 11.83 4.26
C PHE A 135 -11.41 12.43 3.12
N LEU A 136 -10.92 12.35 1.88
CA LEU A 136 -11.62 12.84 0.71
C LEU A 136 -12.97 12.14 0.52
N ARG A 137 -13.05 10.81 0.68
CA ARG A 137 -14.34 10.10 0.57
C ARG A 137 -15.30 10.50 1.70
N ILE A 138 -14.81 10.68 2.92
CA ILE A 138 -15.65 11.15 4.03
C ILE A 138 -16.25 12.53 3.69
N VAL A 139 -15.41 13.46 3.22
CA VAL A 139 -15.87 14.81 2.84
C VAL A 139 -16.87 14.76 1.69
N THR A 140 -16.62 13.99 0.63
CA THR A 140 -17.56 13.93 -0.52
C THR A 140 -18.89 13.29 -0.14
N LYS A 141 -18.88 12.25 0.71
CA LYS A 141 -20.12 11.67 1.25
C LYS A 141 -20.91 12.66 2.09
N LEU A 142 -20.27 13.34 3.03
CA LEU A 142 -20.94 14.29 3.92
C LEU A 142 -21.51 15.49 3.16
N THR A 143 -20.79 16.00 2.16
CA THR A 143 -21.20 17.19 1.41
C THR A 143 -22.26 16.91 0.35
N ILE A 144 -22.14 15.80 -0.39
CA ILE A 144 -22.99 15.54 -1.58
C ILE A 144 -24.12 14.54 -1.26
N GLU A 145 -23.85 13.49 -0.48
CA GLU A 145 -24.82 12.42 -0.21
C GLU A 145 -25.73 12.75 1.00
N GLN A 146 -25.37 13.75 1.81
CA GLN A 146 -26.18 14.32 2.91
C GLN A 146 -26.73 13.29 3.93
N ASN A 147 -26.04 12.17 4.14
CA ASN A 147 -26.44 11.11 5.09
C ASN A 147 -27.89 10.61 4.96
N ARG A 148 -28.48 10.66 3.76
CA ARG A 148 -29.84 10.14 3.55
C ARG A 148 -29.82 8.61 3.44
N VAL A 149 -30.77 7.93 4.08
CA VAL A 149 -30.89 6.46 4.07
C VAL A 149 -31.07 5.90 2.64
N HIS A 150 -31.69 6.68 1.75
CA HIS A 150 -31.79 6.38 0.32
C HIS A 150 -31.15 7.49 -0.52
N VAL A 151 -29.91 7.27 -0.94
CA VAL A 151 -29.21 8.13 -1.90
C VAL A 151 -29.47 7.61 -3.31
N SER A 152 -29.93 8.46 -4.22
CA SER A 152 -30.10 8.06 -5.62
C SER A 152 -28.76 7.78 -6.27
N LEU A 153 -28.71 6.81 -7.20
CA LEU A 153 -27.48 6.42 -7.89
C LEU A 153 -26.77 7.63 -8.52
N MET A 154 -27.53 8.55 -9.11
CA MET A 154 -27.02 9.77 -9.71
C MET A 154 -26.23 10.64 -8.71
N ARG A 155 -26.69 10.78 -7.45
CA ARG A 155 -25.95 11.54 -6.42
C ARG A 155 -24.66 10.83 -5.99
N MET A 156 -24.69 9.49 -5.89
CA MET A 156 -23.47 8.71 -5.60
C MET A 156 -22.46 8.82 -6.75
N THR A 157 -22.93 8.84 -8.01
CA THR A 157 -22.11 9.12 -9.19
C THR A 157 -21.48 10.50 -9.09
N HIS A 158 -22.24 11.56 -8.77
CA HIS A 158 -21.67 12.90 -8.58
C HIS A 158 -20.60 12.94 -7.48
N SER A 159 -20.89 12.35 -6.32
CA SER A 159 -19.95 12.26 -5.19
C SER A 159 -18.65 11.55 -5.56
N THR A 160 -18.78 10.42 -6.25
CA THR A 160 -17.63 9.61 -6.67
C THR A 160 -16.86 10.26 -7.82
N ALA A 161 -17.55 10.90 -8.76
CA ALA A 161 -16.93 11.67 -9.84
C ALA A 161 -16.08 12.83 -9.29
N SER A 162 -16.64 13.64 -8.39
CA SER A 162 -15.89 14.72 -7.72
C SER A 162 -14.68 14.19 -6.96
N TYR A 163 -14.83 13.06 -6.26
CA TYR A 163 -13.74 12.37 -5.58
C TYR A 163 -12.59 12.00 -6.54
N PHE A 164 -12.89 11.34 -7.66
CA PHE A 164 -11.88 10.94 -8.65
C PHE A 164 -11.22 12.13 -9.37
N ILE A 165 -11.94 13.24 -9.57
CA ILE A 165 -11.37 14.48 -10.11
C ILE A 165 -10.33 15.06 -9.14
N VAL A 166 -10.64 15.14 -7.84
CA VAL A 166 -9.68 15.60 -6.83
C VAL A 166 -8.47 14.66 -6.75
N CYS A 167 -8.71 13.35 -6.85
CA CYS A 167 -7.62 12.36 -6.92
C CYS A 167 -6.70 12.59 -8.12
N SER A 168 -7.28 12.94 -9.28
CA SER A 168 -6.54 13.24 -10.50
C SER A 168 -5.67 14.49 -10.35
N ILE A 169 -6.17 15.53 -9.67
CA ILE A 169 -5.38 16.74 -9.35
C ILE A 169 -4.18 16.38 -8.47
N ILE A 170 -4.36 15.51 -7.47
CA ILE A 170 -3.26 15.06 -6.60
C ILE A 170 -2.20 14.28 -7.38
N ILE A 171 -2.61 13.41 -8.32
CA ILE A 171 -1.66 12.73 -9.22
C ILE A 171 -0.93 13.72 -10.12
N LEU A 172 -1.60 14.74 -10.66
CA LEU A 172 -0.95 15.79 -11.44
C LEU A 172 0.13 16.53 -10.62
N LEU A 173 -0.16 16.87 -9.36
CA LEU A 173 0.82 17.45 -8.44
C LEU A 173 2.00 16.49 -8.18
N CYS A 174 1.76 15.18 -8.10
CA CYS A 174 2.81 14.18 -7.99
C CYS A 174 3.71 14.13 -9.24
N ILE A 175 3.15 14.28 -10.44
CA ILE A 175 3.91 14.36 -11.71
C ILE A 175 4.82 15.59 -11.69
N LEU A 176 4.28 16.76 -11.38
CA LEU A 176 5.05 18.02 -11.32
C LEU A 176 6.18 17.92 -10.27
N SER A 177 5.86 17.35 -9.11
CA SER A 177 6.85 17.12 -8.04
C SER A 177 7.95 16.16 -8.47
N PHE A 178 7.61 15.08 -9.20
CA PHE A 178 8.60 14.14 -9.72
C PHE A 178 9.55 14.81 -10.73
N ILE A 179 9.02 15.60 -11.67
CA ILE A 179 9.82 16.35 -12.64
C ILE A 179 10.78 17.30 -11.92
N TYR A 180 10.30 18.00 -10.90
CA TYR A 180 11.12 18.89 -10.08
C TYR A 180 12.26 18.13 -9.37
N VAL A 181 11.94 17.02 -8.69
CA VAL A 181 12.90 16.21 -7.93
C VAL A 181 14.01 15.65 -8.83
N VAL A 182 13.68 15.10 -10.00
CA VAL A 182 14.69 14.52 -10.91
C VAL A 182 15.58 15.60 -11.54
N ARG A 183 15.09 16.85 -11.66
CA ARG A 183 15.88 17.97 -12.16
C ARG A 183 16.73 18.65 -11.09
N HIS A 184 16.39 18.47 -9.82
CA HIS A 184 17.05 19.14 -8.69
C HIS A 184 18.56 18.78 -8.61
N PRO A 185 19.47 19.76 -8.43
CA PRO A 185 20.92 19.53 -8.42
C PRO A 185 21.37 18.47 -7.41
N TYR A 186 20.78 18.48 -6.21
CA TYR A 186 21.06 17.48 -5.17
C TYR A 186 20.73 16.05 -5.62
N CYS A 187 19.58 15.85 -6.26
CA CYS A 187 19.17 14.53 -6.74
C CYS A 187 20.10 14.05 -7.87
N LYS A 188 20.41 14.95 -8.81
CA LYS A 188 21.39 14.67 -9.88
C LYS A 188 22.76 14.29 -9.34
N TYR A 189 23.23 14.95 -8.27
CA TYR A 189 24.50 14.61 -7.62
C TYR A 189 24.53 13.16 -7.14
N TYR A 190 23.53 12.70 -6.38
CA TYR A 190 23.48 11.31 -5.88
C TYR A 190 23.28 10.28 -6.99
N ILE A 191 22.48 10.58 -8.00
CA ILE A 191 22.32 9.71 -9.18
C ILE A 191 23.66 9.56 -9.91
N ASN A 192 24.36 10.67 -10.17
CA ASN A 192 25.65 10.65 -10.86
C ASN A 192 26.74 9.99 -10.01
N LEU A 193 26.74 10.20 -8.69
CA LEU A 193 27.65 9.53 -7.77
C LEU A 193 27.45 8.02 -7.79
N SER A 194 26.19 7.56 -7.80
CA SER A 194 25.87 6.13 -7.90
C SER A 194 26.32 5.54 -9.24
N LYS A 195 26.10 6.27 -10.35
CA LYS A 195 26.59 5.87 -11.68
C LYS A 195 28.11 5.84 -11.79
N LYS A 196 28.81 6.82 -11.20
CA LYS A 196 30.27 6.87 -11.22
C LYS A 196 30.86 5.67 -10.48
N LYS A 197 30.33 5.36 -9.30
CA LYS A 197 30.75 4.18 -8.52
C LYS A 197 30.43 2.87 -9.26
N GLN A 198 29.28 2.78 -9.92
CA GLN A 198 28.93 1.64 -10.79
C GLN A 198 29.98 1.40 -11.90
N LEU A 199 30.48 2.47 -12.52
CA LEU A 199 31.50 2.38 -13.57
C LEU A 199 32.87 1.99 -13.01
N GLU A 200 33.23 2.50 -11.83
CA GLU A 200 34.49 2.16 -11.14
C GLU A 200 34.51 0.68 -10.69
N ASP A 201 33.41 0.17 -10.12
CA ASP A 201 33.28 -1.22 -9.69
C ASP A 201 33.30 -2.20 -10.89
N GLY A 202 32.80 -1.76 -12.05
CA GLY A 202 32.79 -2.54 -13.29
C GLY A 202 34.16 -2.69 -13.96
N ASN A 203 35.11 -1.77 -13.71
CA ASN A 203 36.46 -1.83 -14.27
C ASN A 203 37.44 -2.67 -13.45
N ASN A 204 37.16 -2.92 -12.16
CA ASN A 204 38.06 -3.64 -11.23
C ASN A 204 37.75 -5.13 -11.06
N SER A 205 36.70 -5.66 -11.69
CA SER A 205 36.30 -7.07 -11.59
C SER A 205 35.90 -7.61 -12.96
N ASN A 206 36.14 -8.90 -13.22
CA ASN A 206 35.32 -9.66 -14.16
C ASN A 206 33.84 -9.47 -13.75
N ALA A 207 33.18 -8.48 -14.35
CA ALA A 207 31.95 -7.92 -13.83
C ALA A 207 30.82 -8.95 -13.96
N ASN A 208 30.62 -9.75 -12.90
CA ASN A 208 29.33 -10.30 -12.60
C ASN A 208 28.39 -9.10 -12.47
N SER A 209 27.63 -8.81 -13.53
CA SER A 209 26.45 -7.94 -13.48
C SER A 209 25.75 -8.22 -12.16
N ALA A 210 25.54 -7.18 -11.33
CA ALA A 210 24.96 -7.29 -9.99
C ALA A 210 23.81 -8.30 -9.99
N SER A 211 24.12 -9.54 -9.60
CA SER A 211 23.19 -10.63 -9.81
C SER A 211 22.12 -10.47 -8.76
N ILE A 212 20.86 -10.52 -9.20
CA ILE A 212 19.69 -10.45 -8.32
C ILE A 212 19.83 -11.45 -7.17
N LEU A 213 20.43 -12.61 -7.44
CA LEU A 213 20.71 -13.63 -6.43
C LEU A 213 21.76 -13.17 -5.41
N THR A 214 22.80 -12.45 -5.84
CA THR A 214 23.82 -11.87 -4.94
C THR A 214 23.19 -10.82 -4.05
N VAL A 215 22.39 -9.91 -4.61
CA VAL A 215 21.65 -8.90 -3.84
C VAL A 215 20.73 -9.57 -2.83
N PHE A 216 19.94 -10.55 -3.27
CA PHE A 216 19.06 -11.32 -2.40
C PHE A 216 19.83 -11.96 -1.25
N LYS A 217 20.96 -12.63 -1.50
CA LYS A 217 21.81 -13.22 -0.45
C LYS A 217 22.32 -12.20 0.57
N LYS A 218 22.46 -10.92 0.21
CA LYS A 218 22.86 -9.84 1.14
C LYS A 218 21.70 -9.36 2.01
N ILE A 219 20.45 -9.39 1.51
CA ILE A 219 19.27 -8.79 2.18
C ILE A 219 18.12 -9.76 2.51
N TRP A 220 18.28 -11.07 2.25
CA TRP A 220 17.20 -12.07 2.34
C TRP A 220 16.46 -12.03 3.66
N TYR A 221 17.18 -11.85 4.77
CA TYR A 221 16.61 -11.76 6.10
C TYR A 221 15.67 -10.55 6.25
N LEU A 222 16.06 -9.37 5.73
CA LEU A 222 15.19 -8.18 5.73
C LEU A 222 13.98 -8.37 4.82
N CYS A 223 14.15 -9.06 3.68
CA CYS A 223 13.06 -9.43 2.78
C CYS A 223 12.02 -10.33 3.47
N LEU A 224 12.46 -11.35 4.20
CA LEU A 224 11.56 -12.23 4.95
C LEU A 224 10.87 -11.51 6.12
N LEU A 225 11.58 -10.61 6.81
CA LEU A 225 10.97 -9.81 7.87
C LEU A 225 9.88 -8.87 7.35
N VAL A 226 10.11 -8.16 6.22
CA VAL A 226 9.07 -7.30 5.65
C VAL A 226 7.90 -8.12 5.12
N MET A 227 8.17 -9.29 4.54
CA MET A 227 7.11 -10.22 4.12
C MET A 227 6.27 -10.65 5.32
N LEU A 228 6.88 -11.16 6.39
CA LEU A 228 6.17 -11.58 7.61
C LEU A 228 5.37 -10.43 8.24
N LEU A 229 5.95 -9.23 8.27
CA LEU A 229 5.30 -8.03 8.78
C LEU A 229 3.95 -7.77 8.08
N PHE A 230 3.90 -7.89 6.75
CA PHE A 230 2.66 -7.72 5.99
C PHE A 230 1.75 -8.96 6.01
N VAL A 231 2.31 -10.17 6.08
CA VAL A 231 1.51 -11.39 6.29
C VAL A 231 0.66 -11.24 7.55
N VAL A 232 1.29 -10.90 8.68
CA VAL A 232 0.59 -10.70 9.95
C VAL A 232 -0.43 -9.58 9.80
N THR A 233 -0.02 -8.40 9.34
CA THR A 233 -0.92 -7.22 9.31
C THR A 233 -2.14 -7.44 8.42
N ILE A 234 -1.96 -8.00 7.22
CA ILE A 234 -3.05 -8.20 6.26
C ILE A 234 -3.93 -9.40 6.61
N SER A 235 -3.38 -10.41 7.30
CA SER A 235 -4.22 -11.48 7.86
C SER A 235 -5.18 -10.99 8.94
N LEU A 236 -4.84 -9.88 9.61
CA LEU A 236 -5.63 -9.26 10.67
C LEU A 236 -6.60 -8.19 10.13
N PHE A 237 -6.08 -7.21 9.38
CA PHE A 237 -6.83 -6.06 8.89
C PHE A 237 -6.83 -6.05 7.35
N PRO A 238 -8.00 -5.86 6.70
CA PRO A 238 -9.29 -5.53 7.31
C PRO A 238 -10.07 -6.72 7.88
N GLY A 239 -9.85 -7.95 7.42
CA GLY A 239 -10.73 -9.11 7.63
C GLY A 239 -11.18 -9.35 9.09
N LEU A 240 -10.30 -9.90 9.92
CA LEU A 240 -10.63 -10.23 11.32
C LEU A 240 -10.97 -8.99 12.14
N ALA A 241 -10.19 -7.91 11.99
CA ALA A 241 -10.34 -6.69 12.77
C ALA A 241 -11.71 -6.02 12.54
N LEU A 242 -12.13 -5.83 11.30
CA LEU A 242 -13.43 -5.19 11.01
C LEU A 242 -14.62 -6.10 11.34
N GLY A 243 -14.39 -7.41 11.47
CA GLY A 243 -15.42 -8.38 11.81
C GLY A 243 -15.65 -8.56 13.31
N VAL A 244 -14.86 -7.93 14.18
CA VAL A 244 -15.03 -8.01 15.64
C VAL A 244 -16.39 -7.45 16.04
N ARG A 245 -17.15 -8.22 16.84
CA ARG A 245 -18.46 -7.81 17.36
C ARG A 245 -18.28 -6.87 18.54
N THR A 246 -18.96 -5.73 18.52
CA THR A 246 -18.97 -4.78 19.63
C THR A 246 -19.68 -5.36 20.86
N TRP A 247 -19.17 -5.03 22.04
CA TRP A 247 -19.83 -5.26 23.33
C TRP A 247 -21.20 -4.54 23.40
N TYR A 248 -21.29 -3.35 22.81
CA TYR A 248 -22.49 -2.52 22.82
C TYR A 248 -23.40 -2.84 21.64
N SER A 249 -23.70 -4.13 21.44
CA SER A 249 -24.38 -4.66 20.25
C SER A 249 -25.77 -4.06 19.99
N SER A 250 -26.49 -3.64 21.03
CA SER A 250 -27.80 -2.97 20.95
C SER A 250 -27.73 -1.49 20.58
N THR A 251 -26.53 -0.91 20.45
CA THR A 251 -26.32 0.51 20.16
C THR A 251 -25.81 0.72 18.71
N PRO A 252 -25.78 1.96 18.20
CA PRO A 252 -25.15 2.26 16.92
C PRO A 252 -23.67 1.83 16.83
N MET A 253 -23.02 1.49 17.94
CA MET A 253 -21.62 1.06 17.99
C MET A 253 -21.31 -0.12 17.05
N ARG A 254 -22.31 -0.95 16.72
CA ARG A 254 -22.16 -2.05 15.74
C ARG A 254 -21.72 -1.59 14.35
N TYR A 255 -22.04 -0.35 13.98
CA TYR A 255 -21.62 0.26 12.71
C TYR A 255 -20.38 1.14 12.89
N TRP A 256 -20.19 1.72 14.08
CA TRP A 256 -19.06 2.61 14.36
C TRP A 256 -17.77 1.86 14.67
N LEU A 257 -17.80 0.70 15.31
CA LEU A 257 -16.59 -0.03 15.67
C LEU A 257 -15.70 -0.35 14.45
N PRO A 258 -16.21 -0.93 13.34
CA PRO A 258 -15.39 -1.14 12.14
C PRO A 258 -14.80 0.16 11.57
N ILE A 259 -15.56 1.26 11.61
CA ILE A 259 -15.10 2.58 11.15
C ILE A 259 -13.96 3.08 12.04
N LEU A 260 -14.08 2.94 13.37
CA LEU A 260 -13.06 3.31 14.34
C LEU A 260 -11.80 2.44 14.18
N MET A 261 -11.95 1.15 13.91
CA MET A 261 -10.81 0.26 13.65
C MET A 261 -10.09 0.63 12.35
N ALA A 262 -10.83 0.90 11.27
CA ALA A 262 -10.26 1.35 10.00
C ALA A 262 -9.55 2.71 10.10
N ALA A 263 -10.18 3.68 10.79
CA ALA A 263 -9.61 4.99 11.04
C ALA A 263 -8.32 4.90 11.88
N SER A 264 -8.38 4.13 12.97
CA SER A 264 -7.21 3.86 13.82
C SER A 264 -6.08 3.23 13.01
N ASN A 265 -6.38 2.24 12.16
CA ASN A 265 -5.36 1.61 11.33
C ASN A 265 -4.65 2.63 10.42
N ASN A 266 -5.40 3.42 9.66
CA ASN A 266 -4.83 4.37 8.72
C ASN A 266 -4.03 5.50 9.40
N ILE A 267 -4.55 6.04 10.52
CA ILE A 267 -3.89 7.12 11.26
C ILE A 267 -2.58 6.61 11.87
N PHE A 268 -2.65 5.51 12.62
CA PHE A 268 -1.48 5.04 13.35
C PHE A 268 -0.44 4.39 12.44
N GLU A 269 -0.84 3.79 11.31
CA GLU A 269 0.12 3.37 10.29
C GLU A 269 0.89 4.57 9.72
N PHE A 270 0.22 5.67 9.39
CA PHE A 270 0.89 6.89 8.92
C PHE A 270 1.83 7.49 9.98
N VAL A 271 1.37 7.60 11.23
CA VAL A 271 2.21 8.06 12.35
C VAL A 271 3.44 7.16 12.48
N GLY A 272 3.25 5.84 12.51
CA GLY A 272 4.32 4.86 12.59
C GLY A 272 5.34 5.01 11.46
N ARG A 273 4.89 5.22 10.21
CA ARG A 273 5.80 5.43 9.07
C ARG A 273 6.63 6.71 9.22
N THR A 274 6.10 7.71 9.91
CA THR A 274 6.73 9.02 10.15
C THR A 274 7.72 8.99 11.32
N MET A 275 7.50 8.12 12.31
CA MET A 275 8.33 8.02 13.53
C MET A 275 9.86 7.91 13.33
N PRO A 276 10.40 7.23 12.30
CA PRO A 276 11.85 7.14 12.11
C PRO A 276 12.56 8.48 11.86
N ASN A 277 11.82 9.57 11.61
CA ASN A 277 12.37 10.92 11.54
C ASN A 277 12.88 11.42 12.90
N TRP A 278 12.32 10.92 13.99
CA TRP A 278 12.70 11.32 15.34
C TRP A 278 13.46 10.23 16.08
N ILE A 279 13.04 8.96 15.92
CA ILE A 279 13.57 7.85 16.72
C ILE A 279 13.80 6.62 15.85
N ILE A 280 15.04 6.11 15.84
CA ILE A 280 15.41 4.80 15.29
C ILE A 280 15.81 3.90 16.47
N ALA A 281 14.83 3.19 17.04
CA ALA A 281 14.99 2.40 18.26
C ALA A 281 15.63 1.02 18.03
N PHE A 282 15.56 0.49 16.80
CA PHE A 282 16.09 -0.81 16.43
C PHE A 282 17.18 -0.67 15.39
N ASN A 283 18.12 -1.61 15.38
CA ASN A 283 19.14 -1.71 14.35
C ASN A 283 18.90 -2.96 13.49
N LYS A 284 19.73 -3.15 12.47
CA LYS A 284 19.63 -4.26 11.51
C LYS A 284 19.61 -5.66 12.16
N LYS A 285 20.22 -5.82 13.35
CA LYS A 285 20.28 -7.09 14.09
C LYS A 285 19.07 -7.27 15.01
N THR A 286 18.64 -6.20 15.70
CA THR A 286 17.56 -6.29 16.70
C THR A 286 16.16 -6.18 16.12
N ILE A 287 16.00 -5.70 14.87
CA ILE A 287 14.69 -5.46 14.25
C ILE A 287 13.81 -6.71 14.08
N ALA A 288 14.37 -7.93 14.03
CA ALA A 288 13.54 -9.13 13.97
C ALA A 288 12.70 -9.35 15.22
N ILE A 289 13.20 -9.00 16.40
CA ILE A 289 12.51 -9.25 17.66
C ILE A 289 11.10 -8.64 17.64
N PRO A 290 10.93 -7.32 17.41
CA PRO A 290 9.59 -6.74 17.35
C PRO A 290 8.76 -7.25 16.16
N VAL A 291 9.37 -7.64 15.03
CA VAL A 291 8.62 -8.21 13.88
C VAL A 291 8.04 -9.58 14.24
N LEU A 292 8.83 -10.46 14.85
CA LEU A 292 8.40 -11.80 15.26
C LEU A 292 7.35 -11.74 16.38
N LEU A 293 7.50 -10.82 17.33
CA LEU A 293 6.50 -10.61 18.38
C LEU A 293 5.11 -10.26 17.83
N ARG A 294 5.00 -9.70 16.63
CA ARG A 294 3.69 -9.40 16.04
C ARG A 294 2.87 -10.63 15.74
N VAL A 295 3.47 -11.81 15.59
CA VAL A 295 2.74 -13.07 15.33
C VAL A 295 1.71 -13.33 16.45
N PHE A 296 1.97 -12.88 17.69
CA PHE A 296 1.02 -12.96 18.79
C PHE A 296 -0.29 -12.17 18.59
N PHE A 297 -0.30 -11.16 17.71
CA PHE A 297 -1.55 -10.46 17.39
C PHE A 297 -2.55 -11.36 16.64
N VAL A 298 -2.09 -12.39 15.91
CA VAL A 298 -2.96 -13.32 15.18
C VAL A 298 -3.92 -14.08 16.11
N PRO A 299 -3.45 -14.88 17.09
CA PRO A 299 -4.35 -15.56 18.02
C PRO A 299 -5.17 -14.56 18.86
N LEU A 300 -4.62 -13.38 19.18
CA LEU A 300 -5.34 -12.35 19.93
C LEU A 300 -6.57 -11.83 19.17
N PHE A 301 -6.44 -11.54 17.86
CA PHE A 301 -7.57 -11.09 17.05
C PHE A 301 -8.54 -12.22 16.71
N LEU A 302 -8.07 -13.48 16.59
CA LEU A 302 -8.96 -14.64 16.49
C LEU A 302 -9.83 -14.77 17.75
N PHE A 303 -9.24 -14.56 18.93
CA PHE A 303 -9.97 -14.50 20.20
C PHE A 303 -11.00 -13.36 20.19
N TYR A 304 -10.65 -12.14 19.76
CA TYR A 304 -11.62 -11.04 19.68
C TYR A 304 -12.75 -11.29 18.68
N TYR A 305 -12.46 -11.97 17.57
CA TYR A 305 -13.42 -12.24 16.51
C TYR A 305 -14.43 -13.34 16.90
N ARG A 306 -13.96 -14.42 17.56
CA ARG A 306 -14.81 -15.49 18.12
C ARG A 306 -14.30 -15.96 19.49
N PRO A 307 -14.66 -15.26 20.58
CA PRO A 307 -14.24 -15.67 21.92
C PRO A 307 -14.83 -17.02 22.35
N SER A 308 -15.97 -17.43 21.80
CA SER A 308 -16.63 -18.71 22.08
C SER A 308 -15.80 -19.93 21.69
N LEU A 309 -14.89 -19.81 20.71
CA LEU A 309 -13.92 -20.88 20.41
C LEU A 309 -12.97 -21.17 21.59
N PHE A 310 -12.84 -20.22 22.51
CA PHE A 310 -12.00 -20.31 23.70
C PHE A 310 -12.82 -20.49 24.99
N GLY A 311 -14.13 -20.75 24.89
CA GLY A 311 -15.02 -20.96 26.04
C GLY A 311 -15.47 -19.67 26.75
N TYR A 312 -15.33 -18.51 26.12
CA TYR A 312 -15.78 -17.22 26.66
C TYR A 312 -17.09 -16.74 26.01
N ASN A 313 -17.73 -15.75 26.63
CA ASN A 313 -18.88 -15.07 26.04
C ASN A 313 -18.52 -14.43 24.69
N ASP A 314 -19.48 -14.40 23.75
CA ASP A 314 -19.30 -13.94 22.37
C ASP A 314 -18.87 -12.45 22.19
N TYR A 315 -18.68 -11.72 23.29
CA TYR A 315 -18.36 -10.29 23.28
C TYR A 315 -17.14 -9.98 24.15
N VAL A 316 -16.28 -9.11 23.62
CA VAL A 316 -15.12 -8.53 24.32
C VAL A 316 -15.32 -7.02 24.35
N TYR A 317 -14.93 -6.36 25.45
CA TYR A 317 -14.98 -4.90 25.53
C TYR A 317 -14.17 -4.24 24.39
N ASP A 318 -14.81 -3.32 23.66
CA ASP A 318 -14.28 -2.66 22.47
C ASP A 318 -12.91 -2.00 22.67
N ALA A 319 -12.55 -1.61 23.89
CA ALA A 319 -11.26 -1.00 24.23
C ALA A 319 -10.06 -1.93 23.88
N PHE A 320 -10.19 -3.24 24.07
CA PHE A 320 -9.12 -4.21 23.81
C PHE A 320 -8.77 -4.35 22.32
N PRO A 321 -9.72 -4.63 21.40
CA PRO A 321 -9.43 -4.67 19.97
C PRO A 321 -8.99 -3.30 19.44
N LEU A 322 -9.55 -2.19 19.93
CA LEU A 322 -9.14 -0.83 19.54
C LEU A 322 -7.69 -0.51 19.94
N PHE A 323 -7.28 -0.87 21.16
CA PHE A 323 -5.89 -0.70 21.59
C PHE A 323 -4.95 -1.64 20.81
N SER A 324 -5.40 -2.87 20.52
CA SER A 324 -4.61 -3.84 19.77
C SER A 324 -4.38 -3.40 18.32
N ILE A 325 -5.41 -2.86 17.64
CA ILE A 325 -5.23 -2.34 16.27
C ILE A 325 -4.32 -1.11 16.25
N PHE A 326 -4.43 -0.22 17.25
CA PHE A 326 -3.47 0.88 17.43
C PHE A 326 -2.02 0.36 17.43
N LEU A 327 -1.72 -0.65 18.27
CA LEU A 327 -0.39 -1.24 18.37
C LEU A 327 0.04 -1.92 17.07
N VAL A 328 -0.83 -2.72 16.45
CA VAL A 328 -0.57 -3.39 15.16
C VAL A 328 -0.18 -2.37 14.09
N SER A 329 -0.95 -1.30 13.95
CA SER A 329 -0.80 -0.32 12.88
C SER A 329 0.40 0.60 13.09
N ILE A 330 0.61 1.12 14.30
CA ILE A 330 1.80 1.96 14.59
C ILE A 330 3.09 1.17 14.41
N SER A 331 3.15 -0.05 14.91
CA SER A 331 4.33 -0.90 14.73
C SER A 331 4.47 -1.36 13.28
N ASN A 332 3.39 -1.46 12.49
CA ASN A 332 3.47 -1.84 11.08
C ASN A 332 4.18 -0.74 10.30
N GLY A 333 3.67 0.49 10.43
CA GLY A 333 4.26 1.65 9.79
C GLY A 333 5.72 1.85 10.18
N TYR A 334 6.01 1.74 11.49
CA TYR A 334 7.36 1.97 12.00
C TYR A 334 8.37 0.93 11.53
N LEU A 335 8.08 -0.36 11.76
CA LEU A 335 8.99 -1.46 11.39
C LEU A 335 9.14 -1.57 9.88
N CYS A 336 8.07 -1.34 9.11
CA CYS A 336 8.14 -1.34 7.66
C CYS A 336 9.09 -0.25 7.15
N SER A 337 8.94 0.99 7.64
CA SER A 337 9.85 2.08 7.27
C SER A 337 11.31 1.74 7.58
N LEU A 338 11.60 1.21 8.78
CA LEU A 338 12.96 0.81 9.16
C LEU A 338 13.52 -0.30 8.26
N LEU A 339 12.75 -1.36 7.98
CA LEU A 339 13.18 -2.46 7.10
C LEU A 339 13.50 -1.94 5.69
N MET A 340 12.63 -1.10 5.13
CA MET A 340 12.84 -0.50 3.80
C MET A 340 14.07 0.44 3.80
N MET A 341 14.33 1.16 4.88
CA MET A 341 15.52 2.01 5.05
C MET A 341 16.83 1.22 5.17
N PHE A 342 16.80 0.07 5.86
CA PHE A 342 17.99 -0.72 6.15
C PHE A 342 18.49 -1.54 4.97
N ALA A 343 17.62 -2.06 4.11
CA ALA A 343 18.02 -2.95 3.04
C ALA A 343 19.01 -2.32 2.03
N PRO A 344 18.81 -1.08 1.52
CA PRO A 344 19.80 -0.43 0.64
C PRO A 344 21.14 -0.14 1.31
N GLN A 345 21.21 -0.16 2.64
CA GLN A 345 22.45 0.05 3.40
C GLN A 345 23.25 -1.24 3.61
N CYS A 346 22.73 -2.39 3.19
CA CYS A 346 23.41 -3.69 3.29
C CYS A 346 24.05 -4.12 1.97
N VAL A 347 23.95 -3.27 0.94
CA VAL A 347 24.38 -3.58 -0.43
C VAL A 347 25.27 -2.46 -0.98
N GLU A 348 25.99 -2.78 -2.05
CA GLU A 348 26.85 -1.82 -2.74
C GLU A 348 26.01 -0.77 -3.50
N ASN A 349 26.63 0.34 -3.91
CA ASN A 349 25.88 1.44 -4.54
C ASN A 349 25.26 1.05 -5.88
N ASN A 350 25.89 0.13 -6.61
CA ASN A 350 25.39 -0.47 -7.84
C ASN A 350 24.17 -1.38 -7.63
N GLU A 351 24.00 -1.94 -6.42
CA GLU A 351 22.95 -2.88 -6.05
C GLU A 351 21.74 -2.24 -5.36
N LYS A 352 21.86 -0.98 -4.90
CA LYS A 352 20.82 -0.28 -4.11
C LYS A 352 19.45 -0.25 -4.80
N GLU A 353 19.43 0.05 -6.09
CA GLU A 353 18.17 0.09 -6.86
C GLU A 353 17.46 -1.28 -6.87
N ILE A 354 18.24 -2.36 -7.08
CA ILE A 354 17.73 -3.73 -7.07
C ILE A 354 17.24 -4.09 -5.67
N ALA A 355 17.99 -3.73 -4.61
CA ALA A 355 17.58 -3.97 -3.23
C ALA A 355 16.25 -3.29 -2.88
N GLY A 356 16.06 -2.03 -3.27
CA GLY A 356 14.80 -1.31 -3.06
C GLY A 356 13.62 -1.95 -3.79
N THR A 357 13.85 -2.38 -5.04
CA THR A 357 12.83 -3.06 -5.85
C THR A 357 12.48 -4.44 -5.28
N MET A 358 13.48 -5.18 -4.82
CA MET A 358 13.31 -6.50 -4.20
C MET A 358 12.56 -6.45 -2.87
N MET A 359 12.87 -5.48 -2.01
CA MET A 359 12.12 -5.27 -0.76
C MET A 359 10.64 -4.97 -1.03
N THR A 360 10.37 -4.18 -2.06
CA THR A 360 9.01 -3.88 -2.51
C THR A 360 8.28 -5.13 -2.97
N PHE A 361 8.94 -6.01 -3.73
CA PHE A 361 8.37 -7.29 -4.15
C PHE A 361 7.99 -8.16 -2.94
N PHE A 362 8.90 -8.35 -1.98
CA PHE A 362 8.63 -9.17 -0.78
C PHE A 362 7.53 -8.57 0.12
N LEU A 363 7.44 -7.24 0.17
CA LEU A 363 6.34 -6.53 0.82
C LEU A 363 5.00 -6.92 0.19
N LEU A 364 4.86 -6.81 -1.13
CA LEU A 364 3.60 -7.17 -1.82
C LEU A 364 3.31 -8.67 -1.77
N PHE A 365 4.34 -9.50 -1.81
CA PHE A 365 4.18 -10.93 -1.64
C PHE A 365 3.63 -11.27 -0.25
N GLY A 366 4.11 -10.58 0.78
CA GLY A 366 3.54 -10.65 2.13
C GLY A 366 2.07 -10.22 2.19
N ILE A 367 1.69 -9.14 1.48
CA ILE A 367 0.29 -8.72 1.37
C ILE A 367 -0.57 -9.82 0.73
N SER A 368 -0.08 -10.44 -0.35
CA SER A 368 -0.79 -11.52 -1.04
C SER A 368 -1.00 -12.74 -0.15
N ILE A 369 0.05 -13.22 0.54
CA ILE A 369 -0.05 -14.35 1.47
C ILE A 369 -0.99 -14.00 2.64
N GLY A 370 -0.80 -12.82 3.25
CA GLY A 370 -1.62 -12.36 4.37
C GLY A 370 -3.11 -12.27 4.03
N SER A 371 -3.44 -11.79 2.83
CA SER A 371 -4.84 -11.71 2.35
C SER A 371 -5.48 -13.09 2.25
N ASN A 372 -4.76 -14.07 1.68
CA ASN A 372 -5.24 -15.45 1.61
C ASN A 372 -5.39 -16.08 3.01
N MET A 373 -4.46 -15.82 3.93
CA MET A 373 -4.58 -16.28 5.32
C MET A 373 -5.79 -15.67 6.02
N GLY A 374 -6.05 -14.36 5.84
CA GLY A 374 -7.22 -13.68 6.41
C GLY A 374 -8.54 -14.29 5.90
N LEU A 375 -8.60 -14.64 4.61
CA LEU A 375 -9.75 -15.36 4.05
C LEU A 375 -9.92 -16.75 4.68
N ILE A 376 -8.83 -17.52 4.80
CA ILE A 376 -8.86 -18.84 5.45
C ILE A 376 -9.37 -18.72 6.88
N PHE A 377 -8.88 -17.75 7.66
CA PHE A 377 -9.37 -17.52 9.02
C PHE A 377 -10.85 -17.24 9.07
N SER A 378 -11.38 -16.43 8.15
CA SER A 378 -12.83 -16.15 8.07
C SER A 378 -13.69 -17.36 7.67
N PHE A 379 -13.11 -18.41 7.08
CA PHE A 379 -13.82 -19.65 6.77
C PHE A 379 -13.77 -20.67 7.91
N ILE A 380 -12.68 -20.71 8.66
CA ILE A 380 -12.46 -21.69 9.74
C ILE A 380 -13.19 -21.28 11.02
N VAL A 381 -13.37 -19.97 11.23
CA VAL A 381 -13.85 -19.33 12.47
C VAL A 381 -15.11 -18.52 12.17
#